data_AF-Q7LW85-F1
#
_entry.id   AF-Q7LW85-F1
#
_cell.length_a   1.000
_cell.length_b   1.000
_cell.length_c   1.000
_cell.angle_alpha   90.00
_cell.angle_beta   90.00
_cell.angle_gamma   90.00
#
_symmetry.space_group_name_H-M   'P 1'
#
loop_
_entity.id
_entity.type
_entity.pdbx_description
1 polymer ?
#
loop_
_entity_poly.entity_id
_entity_poly.type
_entity_poly.pdbx_seq_one_letter_code
_entity_poly.pdbx_strand_id
1 'polypeptide(L)'
;EHTRFYSTKALTTTRAMGMLGNSVRGLTPMQKRLLYRSCVVPIMTYGLRLWHFKGARVKGVIKTLAQVQSIAARWILGAFRTTPIGGLESIAGLLPMQLLLRRLVDRGVFRTPLLAPSHPLRAILGPNHVGTTHSHELGLWRGNVLDTLNLQGPSVASAAALALVPGDELDPFGEENTPGNRVKDLFPTRFSSHRLTSKEDGARNSYRSDLDKAWASAQVEEDTLVVAVDASVPTDAKFQAVACALVFGQGEQVDRVVSAAGRRTPLEVELFALQLGVSAACSRGGKKLVIFSDSTTGIESLIDPKPRSGQIFALDACRSLCPWLAGDEERNVTFWHVPSKFEWNVHKMAHDVATSTKISVGRHPRTSLDYLRNQVEKAVCKDWHTRFADPAYRGQHFYQLKGVGGKPVLPSTHKGGPWLKAMGSNTTLTSHSTRMITGHAPIGEYRQRLSLDGEYQCWCLGPDIQTRDHLLRVCPKVDRKETCASPDSVEGFNEFMDNNPALGSFNSLAWDPG
;
A
#
# COMPACT_ATOMS: atom_id res chain seq x y z
N GLU A 1 -6.54 -22.48 25.34
CA GLU A 1 -5.74 -23.46 24.57
C GLU A 1 -5.31 -23.01 23.19
N HIS A 2 -6.19 -22.82 22.19
CA HIS A 2 -5.79 -22.45 20.81
C HIS A 2 -4.77 -21.30 20.72
N THR A 3 -5.12 -20.12 21.24
CA THR A 3 -4.25 -18.93 21.19
C THR A 3 -2.93 -19.12 21.93
N ARG A 4 -2.94 -19.89 23.03
CA ARG A 4 -1.74 -20.23 23.81
C ARG A 4 -0.80 -21.10 22.99
N PHE A 5 -1.32 -22.17 22.38
CA PHE A 5 -0.54 -23.07 21.53
C PHE A 5 0.17 -22.33 20.40
N TYR A 6 -0.58 -21.52 19.62
CA TYR A 6 0.00 -20.76 18.51
C TYR A 6 0.94 -19.64 18.95
N SER A 7 0.70 -19.02 20.12
CA SER A 7 1.65 -18.05 20.70
C SER A 7 2.98 -18.70 21.08
N THR A 8 2.93 -19.89 21.70
CA THR A 8 4.14 -20.66 22.03
C THR A 8 4.88 -21.09 20.77
N LYS A 9 4.16 -21.59 19.76
CA LYS A 9 4.75 -21.96 18.46
C LYS A 9 5.40 -20.76 17.78
N ALA A 10 4.75 -19.60 17.76
CA ALA A 10 5.33 -18.39 17.20
C ALA A 10 6.57 -17.93 17.95
N LEU A 11 6.58 -18.06 19.28
CA LEU A 11 7.75 -17.74 20.12
C LEU A 11 8.93 -18.65 19.81
N THR A 12 8.72 -19.97 19.74
CA THR A 12 9.80 -20.92 19.42
C THR A 12 10.35 -20.69 18.01
N THR A 13 9.48 -20.47 17.02
CA THR A 13 9.90 -20.10 15.66
C THR A 13 10.70 -18.80 15.64
N THR A 14 10.26 -17.77 16.36
CA THR A 14 10.98 -16.48 16.43
C THR A 14 12.37 -16.63 17.05
N ARG A 15 12.52 -17.47 18.08
CA ARG A 15 13.83 -17.74 18.69
C ARG A 15 14.75 -18.51 17.75
N ALA A 16 14.23 -19.50 17.03
CA ALA A 16 15.00 -20.27 16.05
C ALA A 16 15.56 -19.38 14.91
N MET A 17 14.85 -18.31 14.53
CA MET A 17 15.35 -17.34 13.53
C MET A 17 16.68 -16.68 13.92
N GLY A 18 17.03 -16.64 15.21
CA GLY A 18 18.33 -16.14 15.67
C GLY A 18 19.53 -16.88 15.06
N MET A 19 19.37 -18.13 14.62
CA MET A 19 20.40 -18.91 13.95
C MET A 19 20.75 -18.39 12.55
N LEU A 20 19.86 -17.61 11.92
CA LEU A 20 20.00 -17.12 10.54
C LEU A 20 20.75 -15.78 10.46
N GLY A 21 21.12 -15.20 11.59
CA GLY A 21 21.91 -13.97 11.63
C GLY A 21 21.78 -13.21 12.94
N ASN A 22 22.77 -12.40 13.24
CA ASN A 22 22.85 -11.57 14.43
C ASN A 22 22.95 -10.08 14.04
N SER A 23 23.43 -9.20 14.92
CA SER A 23 23.57 -7.75 14.64
C SER A 23 24.78 -7.40 13.76
N VAL A 24 25.58 -8.37 13.35
CA VAL A 24 26.83 -8.15 12.58
C VAL A 24 26.80 -8.89 11.24
N ARG A 25 26.31 -10.15 11.22
CA ARG A 25 26.35 -11.03 10.04
C ARG A 25 25.07 -11.85 9.86
N GLY A 26 24.92 -12.45 8.68
CA GLY A 26 23.77 -13.28 8.28
C GLY A 26 22.75 -12.50 7.46
N LEU A 27 21.47 -12.85 7.59
CA LEU A 27 20.39 -12.19 6.85
C LEU A 27 20.37 -10.66 7.07
N THR A 28 20.09 -9.92 5.99
CA THR A 28 19.91 -8.47 6.07
C THR A 28 18.67 -8.12 6.89
N PRO A 29 18.58 -6.93 7.52
CA PRO A 29 17.41 -6.53 8.30
C PRO A 29 16.09 -6.59 7.51
N MET A 30 16.12 -6.24 6.23
CA MET A 30 14.96 -6.35 5.34
C MET A 30 14.54 -7.81 5.11
N GLN A 31 15.50 -8.74 4.92
CA GLN A 31 15.23 -10.17 4.81
C GLN A 31 14.69 -10.74 6.13
N LYS A 32 15.26 -10.37 7.27
CA LYS A 32 14.77 -10.75 8.60
C LYS A 32 13.33 -10.30 8.81
N ARG A 33 13.01 -9.06 8.44
CA ARG A 33 11.65 -8.51 8.49
C ARG A 33 10.70 -9.27 7.57
N LEU A 34 11.13 -9.58 6.36
CA LEU A 34 10.33 -10.38 5.42
C LEU A 34 10.01 -11.75 6.02
N LEU A 35 11.03 -12.44 6.53
CA LEU A 35 10.91 -13.77 7.14
C LEU A 35 9.96 -13.76 8.35
N TYR A 36 10.08 -12.77 9.24
CA TYR A 36 9.14 -12.60 10.35
C TYR A 36 7.70 -12.44 9.86
N ARG A 37 7.48 -11.59 8.86
CA ARG A 37 6.15 -11.31 8.31
C ARG A 37 5.56 -12.50 7.55
N SER A 38 6.37 -13.30 6.88
CA SER A 38 5.92 -14.46 6.10
C SER A 38 5.75 -15.72 6.94
N CYS A 39 6.55 -15.92 8.00
CA CYS A 39 6.57 -17.17 8.75
C CYS A 39 5.98 -17.06 10.16
N VAL A 40 6.20 -15.95 10.89
CA VAL A 40 5.75 -15.83 12.30
C VAL A 40 4.38 -15.19 12.40
N VAL A 41 4.14 -14.10 11.67
CA VAL A 41 2.84 -13.40 11.71
C VAL A 41 1.68 -14.36 11.38
N PRO A 42 1.73 -15.20 10.33
CA PRO A 42 0.65 -16.15 10.04
C PRO A 42 0.39 -17.15 11.17
N ILE A 43 1.43 -17.60 11.88
CA ILE A 43 1.28 -18.48 13.05
C ILE A 43 0.55 -17.75 14.17
N MET A 44 1.00 -16.53 14.52
CA MET A 44 0.38 -15.72 15.58
C MET A 44 -1.07 -15.36 15.28
N THR A 45 -1.39 -15.13 14.01
CA THR A 45 -2.72 -14.69 13.57
C THR A 45 -3.57 -15.85 13.07
N TYR A 46 -3.17 -17.10 13.33
CA TYR A 46 -3.92 -18.26 12.88
C TYR A 46 -5.30 -18.32 13.57
N GLY A 47 -6.35 -18.48 12.76
CA GLY A 47 -7.73 -18.46 13.22
C GLY A 47 -8.16 -17.12 13.83
N LEU A 48 -7.51 -15.99 13.49
CA LEU A 48 -7.74 -14.67 14.10
C LEU A 48 -9.22 -14.31 14.29
N ARG A 49 -10.05 -14.58 13.27
CA ARG A 49 -11.48 -14.25 13.28
C ARG A 49 -12.27 -14.99 14.37
N LEU A 50 -11.80 -16.14 14.83
CA LEU A 50 -12.46 -16.97 15.85
C LEU A 50 -12.27 -16.43 17.26
N TRP A 51 -11.17 -15.70 17.53
CA TRP A 51 -10.82 -15.28 18.88
C TRP A 51 -10.66 -13.77 19.04
N HIS A 52 -10.50 -13.00 17.97
CA HIS A 52 -10.38 -11.53 18.01
C HIS A 52 -11.58 -10.87 17.32
N PHE A 53 -12.60 -10.53 18.11
CA PHE A 53 -13.81 -9.83 17.66
C PHE A 53 -14.25 -8.82 18.72
N LYS A 54 -15.23 -7.97 18.38
CA LYS A 54 -15.76 -6.94 19.29
C LYS A 54 -16.36 -7.62 20.54
N GLY A 55 -15.87 -7.24 21.72
CA GLY A 55 -16.29 -7.84 23.00
C GLY A 55 -15.38 -8.96 23.51
N ALA A 56 -14.47 -9.49 22.69
CA ALA A 56 -13.57 -10.57 23.11
C ALA A 56 -12.57 -10.11 24.18
N ARG A 57 -12.44 -10.88 25.27
CA ARG A 57 -11.49 -10.62 26.37
C ARG A 57 -10.09 -11.13 26.04
N VAL A 58 -9.39 -10.47 25.13
CA VAL A 58 -8.10 -10.93 24.58
C VAL A 58 -6.88 -10.06 24.94
N LYS A 59 -7.00 -9.18 25.94
CA LYS A 59 -5.89 -8.30 26.37
C LYS A 59 -4.61 -9.09 26.70
N GLY A 60 -4.73 -10.20 27.42
CA GLY A 60 -3.60 -11.07 27.77
C GLY A 60 -2.94 -11.69 26.52
N VAL A 61 -3.74 -12.19 25.58
CA VAL A 61 -3.25 -12.76 24.31
C VAL A 61 -2.49 -11.71 23.50
N ILE A 62 -3.05 -10.50 23.36
CA ILE A 62 -2.39 -9.39 22.65
C ILE A 62 -1.04 -9.05 23.29
N LYS A 63 -0.96 -9.04 24.62
CA LYS A 63 0.31 -8.81 25.35
C LYS A 63 1.34 -9.89 25.03
N THR A 64 0.96 -11.16 25.04
CA THR A 64 1.86 -12.27 24.67
C THR A 64 2.34 -12.16 23.22
N LEU A 65 1.44 -11.88 22.28
CA LEU A 65 1.80 -11.71 20.86
C LEU A 65 2.70 -10.48 20.64
N ALA A 66 2.47 -9.38 21.36
CA ALA A 66 3.33 -8.20 21.34
C ALA A 66 4.74 -8.51 21.87
N GLN A 67 4.86 -9.38 22.88
CA GLN A 67 6.16 -9.85 23.37
C GLN A 67 6.91 -10.63 22.28
N VAL A 68 6.24 -11.55 21.56
CA VAL A 68 6.85 -12.28 20.43
C VAL A 68 7.31 -11.31 19.35
N GLN A 69 6.47 -10.34 18.95
CA GLN A 69 6.85 -9.29 18.00
C GLN A 69 8.05 -8.48 18.49
N SER A 70 8.12 -8.16 19.79
CA SER A 70 9.26 -7.41 20.33
C SER A 70 10.58 -8.18 20.25
N ILE A 71 10.56 -9.52 20.38
CA ILE A 71 11.75 -10.36 20.21
C ILE A 71 12.18 -10.33 18.74
N ALA A 72 11.23 -10.49 17.82
CA ALA A 72 11.50 -10.39 16.38
C ALA A 72 12.04 -9.02 15.98
N ALA A 73 11.43 -7.93 16.47
CA ALA A 73 11.86 -6.56 16.16
C ALA A 73 13.30 -6.29 16.65
N ARG A 74 13.67 -6.79 17.84
CA ARG A 74 15.06 -6.71 18.33
C ARG A 74 16.02 -7.50 17.45
N TRP A 75 15.64 -8.68 17.00
CA TRP A 75 16.46 -9.51 16.11
C TRP A 75 16.65 -8.87 14.72
N ILE A 76 15.58 -8.30 14.16
CA ILE A 76 15.60 -7.55 12.90
C ILE A 76 16.57 -6.38 13.00
N LEU A 77 16.47 -5.60 14.07
CA LEU A 77 17.20 -4.35 14.23
C LEU A 77 18.54 -4.46 14.96
N GLY A 78 18.91 -5.61 15.55
CA GLY A 78 20.12 -5.73 16.37
C GLY A 78 20.10 -4.89 17.66
N ALA A 79 18.90 -4.56 18.16
CA ALA A 79 18.69 -3.63 19.26
C ALA A 79 18.85 -4.27 20.65
N PHE A 80 19.10 -3.44 21.66
CA PHE A 80 19.24 -3.89 23.05
C PHE A 80 17.92 -4.35 23.66
N ARG A 81 18.01 -5.23 24.67
CA ARG A 81 16.84 -5.75 25.40
C ARG A 81 15.99 -4.64 26.02
N THR A 82 16.65 -3.60 26.53
CA THR A 82 16.04 -2.42 27.19
C THR A 82 15.35 -1.46 26.23
N THR A 83 15.54 -1.60 24.91
CA THR A 83 14.98 -0.68 23.92
C THR A 83 13.45 -0.68 23.96
N PRO A 84 12.79 0.50 23.99
CA PRO A 84 11.33 0.62 23.98
C PRO A 84 10.69 -0.09 22.78
N ILE A 85 9.63 -0.86 23.05
CA ILE A 85 8.96 -1.67 22.03
C ILE A 85 8.37 -0.80 20.91
N GLY A 86 7.74 0.33 21.25
CA GLY A 86 7.15 1.20 20.24
C GLY A 86 8.18 1.86 19.31
N GLY A 87 9.38 2.16 19.83
CA GLY A 87 10.50 2.61 19.02
C GLY A 87 10.98 1.53 18.04
N LEU A 88 11.11 0.28 18.50
CA LEU A 88 11.48 -0.86 17.66
C LEU A 88 10.46 -1.15 16.57
N GLU A 89 9.17 -1.16 16.93
CA GLU A 89 8.06 -1.33 15.99
C GLU A 89 8.10 -0.26 14.89
N SER A 90 8.34 0.99 15.28
CA SER A 90 8.41 2.13 14.37
C SER A 90 9.58 2.03 13.39
N ILE A 91 10.78 1.76 13.89
CA ILE A 91 12.00 1.64 13.07
C ILE A 91 11.91 0.43 12.13
N ALA A 92 11.44 -0.73 12.62
CA ALA A 92 11.29 -1.95 11.83
C ALA A 92 10.07 -1.91 10.86
N GLY A 93 9.25 -0.85 10.90
CA GLY A 93 8.03 -0.76 10.11
C GLY A 93 7.05 -1.89 10.42
N LEU A 94 6.93 -2.28 11.69
CA LEU A 94 6.00 -3.29 12.18
C LEU A 94 4.86 -2.61 12.93
N LEU A 95 3.62 -2.82 12.50
CA LEU A 95 2.46 -2.29 13.21
C LEU A 95 2.41 -2.85 14.64
N PRO A 96 2.01 -2.03 15.64
CA PRO A 96 1.72 -2.52 16.98
C PRO A 96 0.77 -3.70 16.91
N MET A 97 1.01 -4.75 17.68
CA MET A 97 0.25 -6.00 17.57
C MET A 97 -1.27 -5.78 17.56
N GLN A 98 -1.77 -4.93 18.46
CA GLN A 98 -3.20 -4.59 18.50
C GLN A 98 -3.72 -3.98 17.19
N LEU A 99 -2.95 -3.06 16.58
CA LEU A 99 -3.31 -2.42 15.32
C LEU A 99 -3.19 -3.39 14.13
N LEU A 100 -2.20 -4.30 14.16
CA LEU A 100 -2.07 -5.37 13.17
C LEU A 100 -3.29 -6.31 13.20
N LEU A 101 -3.73 -6.76 14.37
CA LEU A 101 -4.89 -7.65 14.52
C LEU A 101 -6.17 -6.96 14.04
N ARG A 102 -6.38 -5.71 14.46
CA ARG A 102 -7.51 -4.88 13.99
C ARG A 102 -7.51 -4.77 12.45
N ARG A 103 -6.38 -4.39 11.86
CA ARG A 103 -6.22 -4.27 10.40
C ARG A 103 -6.59 -5.57 9.68
N LEU A 104 -6.14 -6.72 10.19
CA LEU A 104 -6.41 -8.01 9.58
C LEU A 104 -7.88 -8.42 9.69
N VAL A 105 -8.55 -8.13 10.81
CA VAL A 105 -9.99 -8.37 10.98
C VAL A 105 -10.80 -7.47 10.06
N ASP A 106 -10.52 -6.16 10.09
CA ASP A 106 -11.25 -5.13 9.32
C ASP A 106 -11.06 -5.32 7.81
N ARG A 107 -9.90 -5.81 7.35
CA ARG A 107 -9.71 -6.20 5.93
C ARG A 107 -10.32 -7.55 5.60
N GLY A 108 -10.37 -8.47 6.56
CA GLY A 108 -10.88 -9.83 6.37
C GLY A 108 -12.37 -9.87 6.10
N VAL A 109 -13.15 -8.94 6.68
CA VAL A 109 -14.61 -8.84 6.46
C VAL A 109 -14.99 -8.56 5.01
N PHE A 110 -14.13 -7.83 4.29
CA PHE A 110 -14.30 -7.55 2.87
C PHE A 110 -14.14 -8.76 1.94
N ARG A 111 -13.78 -9.94 2.46
CA ARG A 111 -13.80 -11.17 1.66
C ARG A 111 -15.20 -11.80 1.59
N THR A 112 -16.06 -11.46 2.52
CA THR A 112 -17.41 -12.03 2.62
C THR A 112 -18.32 -11.67 1.43
N PRO A 113 -18.31 -10.43 0.89
CA PRO A 113 -19.09 -10.10 -0.32
C PRO A 113 -18.65 -10.90 -1.56
N LEU A 114 -17.39 -11.35 -1.59
CA LEU A 114 -16.78 -12.06 -2.73
C LEU A 114 -17.08 -13.56 -2.76
N LEU A 115 -17.82 -14.07 -1.78
CA LEU A 115 -18.19 -15.47 -1.75
C LEU A 115 -19.13 -15.78 -2.92
N ALA A 116 -18.95 -16.92 -3.58
CA ALA A 116 -19.86 -17.34 -4.66
C ALA A 116 -21.32 -17.34 -4.18
N PRO A 117 -22.31 -17.07 -5.07
CA PRO A 117 -23.72 -17.11 -4.72
C PRO A 117 -24.17 -18.42 -4.03
N SER A 118 -23.54 -19.55 -4.39
CA SER A 118 -23.77 -20.88 -3.81
C SER A 118 -23.04 -21.13 -2.48
N HIS A 119 -22.24 -20.18 -1.99
CA HIS A 119 -21.41 -20.40 -0.81
C HIS A 119 -22.27 -20.52 0.47
N PRO A 120 -22.10 -21.57 1.30
CA PRO A 120 -22.99 -21.86 2.43
C PRO A 120 -23.03 -20.75 3.49
N LEU A 121 -21.94 -20.00 3.68
CA LEU A 121 -21.94 -18.84 4.59
C LEU A 121 -22.89 -17.70 4.15
N ARG A 122 -23.27 -17.57 2.86
CA ARG A 122 -24.19 -16.51 2.42
C ARG A 122 -25.59 -16.71 3.03
N ALA A 123 -26.07 -17.95 3.07
CA ALA A 123 -27.36 -18.31 3.71
C ALA A 123 -27.42 -17.94 5.20
N ILE A 124 -26.25 -17.86 5.85
CA ILE A 124 -26.10 -17.66 7.28
C ILE A 124 -25.95 -16.16 7.64
N LEU A 125 -25.46 -15.31 6.72
CA LEU A 125 -24.97 -13.97 7.03
C LEU A 125 -25.96 -12.81 6.84
N GLY A 126 -27.22 -13.07 6.44
CA GLY A 126 -28.28 -12.05 6.45
C GLY A 126 -29.25 -12.14 5.27
N PRO A 127 -30.45 -11.52 5.39
CA PRO A 127 -31.49 -11.55 4.35
C PRO A 127 -31.10 -10.82 3.06
N ASN A 128 -30.17 -9.86 3.12
CA ASN A 128 -29.70 -9.10 1.95
C ASN A 128 -28.79 -9.91 1.01
N HIS A 129 -28.50 -11.18 1.33
CA HIS A 129 -27.66 -12.07 0.52
C HIS A 129 -28.36 -13.41 0.35
N VAL A 130 -29.47 -13.40 -0.40
CA VAL A 130 -30.12 -14.62 -0.89
C VAL A 130 -29.14 -15.31 -1.84
N GLY A 131 -28.49 -16.38 -1.37
CA GLY A 131 -27.80 -17.31 -2.27
C GLY A 131 -28.83 -17.95 -3.20
N THR A 132 -28.39 -18.56 -4.30
CA THR A 132 -29.27 -19.37 -5.16
C THR A 132 -29.78 -20.57 -4.36
N THR A 133 -30.92 -20.38 -3.68
CA THR A 133 -31.92 -21.25 -3.01
C THR A 133 -31.65 -22.70 -2.59
N HIS A 134 -30.47 -23.27 -2.78
CA HIS A 134 -30.09 -24.55 -2.19
C HIS A 134 -28.73 -24.37 -1.52
N SER A 135 -28.74 -24.30 -0.19
CA SER A 135 -27.56 -24.61 0.60
C SER A 135 -26.94 -25.89 0.03
N HIS A 136 -25.63 -25.89 -0.23
CA HIS A 136 -24.94 -27.11 -0.65
C HIS A 136 -25.37 -28.29 0.24
N GLU A 137 -25.71 -29.45 -0.33
CA GLU A 137 -26.36 -30.56 0.39
C GLU A 137 -25.58 -31.05 1.63
N LEU A 138 -24.25 -30.88 1.61
CA LEU A 138 -23.33 -31.18 2.72
C LEU A 138 -23.22 -30.06 3.77
N GLY A 139 -24.01 -29.00 3.68
CA GLY A 139 -24.01 -27.88 4.61
C GLY A 139 -24.54 -28.30 5.97
N LEU A 140 -23.69 -28.26 7.00
CA LEU A 140 -24.05 -28.64 8.38
C LEU A 140 -25.09 -27.70 9.04
N TRP A 141 -25.40 -26.56 8.43
CA TRP A 141 -26.36 -25.59 8.97
C TRP A 141 -27.74 -25.75 8.33
N ARG A 142 -28.71 -26.23 9.12
CA ARG A 142 -30.14 -26.33 8.75
C ARG A 142 -31.00 -25.25 9.42
N GLY A 143 -30.39 -24.27 10.08
CA GLY A 143 -31.08 -23.23 10.85
C GLY A 143 -31.42 -21.98 10.03
N ASN A 144 -32.21 -21.07 10.62
CA ASN A 144 -32.53 -19.76 10.06
C ASN A 144 -31.28 -18.86 9.95
N VAL A 145 -31.43 -17.71 9.26
CA VAL A 145 -30.42 -16.63 9.18
C VAL A 145 -29.90 -16.27 10.58
N LEU A 146 -28.59 -15.98 10.72
CA LEU A 146 -28.03 -15.58 12.02
C LEU A 146 -28.76 -14.37 12.60
N ASP A 147 -29.15 -14.49 13.86
CA ASP A 147 -29.58 -13.34 14.65
C ASP A 147 -28.38 -12.45 14.99
N THR A 148 -28.17 -11.43 14.16
CA THR A 148 -27.07 -10.47 14.31
C THR A 148 -27.29 -9.48 15.46
N LEU A 149 -28.47 -9.45 16.08
CA LEU A 149 -28.78 -8.57 17.22
C LEU A 149 -28.25 -9.14 18.53
N ASN A 150 -28.27 -10.47 18.68
CA ASN A 150 -27.89 -11.15 19.92
C ASN A 150 -26.51 -11.83 19.87
N LEU A 151 -25.97 -12.08 18.67
CA LEU A 151 -24.67 -12.75 18.53
C LEU A 151 -23.52 -11.73 18.48
N GLN A 152 -22.49 -11.95 19.30
CA GLN A 152 -21.20 -11.26 19.17
C GLN A 152 -20.21 -12.21 18.51
N GLY A 153 -19.68 -11.82 17.35
CA GLY A 153 -18.73 -12.69 16.64
C GLY A 153 -18.30 -12.19 15.27
N PRO A 154 -17.39 -12.92 14.61
CA PRO A 154 -16.89 -12.58 13.27
C PRO A 154 -17.99 -12.51 12.21
N SER A 155 -19.02 -13.33 12.34
CA SER A 155 -20.15 -13.38 11.41
C SER A 155 -20.95 -12.08 11.41
N VAL A 156 -21.13 -11.43 12.56
CA VAL A 156 -21.83 -10.14 12.66
C VAL A 156 -21.00 -9.00 12.07
N ALA A 157 -19.69 -8.99 12.31
CA ALA A 157 -18.79 -8.02 11.68
C ALA A 157 -18.76 -8.21 10.15
N SER A 158 -18.79 -9.45 9.68
CA SER A 158 -18.90 -9.78 8.26
C SER A 158 -20.25 -9.32 7.68
N ALA A 159 -21.38 -9.56 8.37
CA ALA A 159 -22.70 -9.10 7.95
C ALA A 159 -22.79 -7.57 7.85
N ALA A 160 -22.23 -6.85 8.81
CA ALA A 160 -22.17 -5.38 8.76
C ALA A 160 -21.33 -4.87 7.58
N ALA A 161 -20.21 -5.55 7.25
CA ALA A 161 -19.39 -5.19 6.11
C ALA A 161 -20.06 -5.46 4.76
N LEU A 162 -20.99 -6.42 4.68
CA LEU A 162 -21.80 -6.68 3.47
C LEU A 162 -22.67 -5.48 3.10
N ALA A 163 -23.20 -4.75 4.09
CA ALA A 163 -24.00 -3.55 3.82
C ALA A 163 -23.18 -2.39 3.21
N LEU A 164 -21.85 -2.47 3.26
CA LEU A 164 -20.94 -1.42 2.78
C LEU A 164 -20.37 -1.69 1.38
N VAL A 165 -20.44 -2.93 0.88
CA VAL A 165 -19.85 -3.34 -0.39
C VAL A 165 -20.96 -3.76 -1.35
N PRO A 166 -21.17 -3.03 -2.46
CA PRO A 166 -22.08 -3.46 -3.52
C PRO A 166 -21.62 -4.79 -4.15
N GLY A 167 -22.56 -5.71 -4.38
CA GLY A 167 -22.26 -7.05 -4.93
C GLY A 167 -22.01 -7.08 -6.45
N ASP A 168 -22.20 -5.96 -7.14
CA ASP A 168 -22.19 -5.81 -8.60
C ASP A 168 -20.81 -5.42 -9.18
N GLU A 169 -19.76 -5.29 -8.35
CA GLU A 169 -18.46 -4.77 -8.82
C GLU A 169 -17.47 -5.84 -9.32
N LEU A 170 -17.78 -7.12 -9.14
CA LEU A 170 -16.88 -8.24 -9.43
C LEU A 170 -17.66 -9.44 -9.98
N ASP A 171 -17.25 -9.89 -11.17
CA ASP A 171 -17.74 -11.12 -11.78
C ASP A 171 -16.53 -12.01 -12.16
N PRO A 172 -16.04 -12.84 -11.23
CA PRO A 172 -14.85 -13.65 -11.46
C PRO A 172 -15.04 -14.73 -12.54
N PHE A 173 -16.30 -15.07 -12.88
CA PHE A 173 -16.66 -16.12 -13.82
C PHE A 173 -17.31 -15.58 -15.10
N GLY A 174 -17.20 -14.28 -15.36
CA GLY A 174 -17.67 -13.69 -16.62
C GLY A 174 -17.05 -14.38 -17.83
N GLU A 175 -17.86 -14.63 -18.87
CA GLU A 175 -17.44 -15.37 -20.06
C GLU A 175 -16.21 -14.73 -20.71
N GLU A 176 -16.12 -13.40 -20.69
CA GLU A 176 -15.04 -12.59 -21.28
C GLU A 176 -13.70 -12.77 -20.55
N ASN A 177 -13.69 -13.33 -19.33
CA ASN A 177 -12.47 -13.64 -18.58
C ASN A 177 -12.04 -15.11 -18.77
N THR A 178 -12.80 -15.91 -19.52
CA THR A 178 -12.46 -17.31 -19.80
C THR A 178 -11.27 -17.38 -20.76
N PRO A 179 -10.20 -18.15 -20.46
CA PRO A 179 -9.11 -18.36 -21.40
C PRO A 179 -9.63 -18.84 -22.77
N GLY A 180 -9.20 -18.19 -23.85
CA GLY A 180 -9.70 -18.43 -25.21
C GLY A 180 -10.83 -17.49 -25.64
N ASN A 181 -11.61 -16.95 -24.70
CA ASN A 181 -12.70 -15.99 -24.97
C ASN A 181 -12.34 -14.54 -24.61
N ARG A 182 -11.15 -14.32 -24.03
CA ARG A 182 -10.69 -12.96 -23.75
C ARG A 182 -10.45 -12.21 -25.06
N VAL A 183 -10.79 -10.92 -25.08
CA VAL A 183 -10.57 -10.03 -26.23
C VAL A 183 -9.15 -10.14 -26.81
N LYS A 184 -8.13 -10.17 -25.94
CA LYS A 184 -6.73 -10.32 -26.37
C LYS A 184 -6.38 -11.69 -26.94
N ASP A 185 -7.12 -12.74 -26.57
CA ASP A 185 -6.90 -14.09 -27.07
C ASP A 185 -7.56 -14.24 -28.46
N LEU A 186 -8.74 -13.63 -28.63
CA LEU A 186 -9.49 -13.63 -29.90
C LEU A 186 -8.86 -12.73 -30.97
N PHE A 187 -8.28 -11.59 -30.55
CA PHE A 187 -7.81 -10.54 -31.46
C PHE A 187 -6.35 -10.12 -31.17
N PRO A 188 -5.37 -11.05 -31.21
CA PRO A 188 -4.01 -10.80 -30.71
C PRO A 188 -3.24 -9.72 -31.50
N THR A 189 -3.53 -9.55 -32.79
CA THR A 189 -2.84 -8.60 -33.69
C THR A 189 -3.52 -7.24 -33.78
N ARG A 190 -4.62 -7.03 -33.05
CA ARG A 190 -5.51 -5.86 -33.20
C ARG A 190 -5.29 -4.77 -32.16
N PHE A 191 -4.35 -5.01 -31.24
CA PHE A 191 -4.00 -4.10 -30.16
C PHE A 191 -2.54 -3.67 -30.29
N SER A 192 -2.33 -2.36 -30.24
CA SER A 192 -1.00 -1.76 -30.13
C SER A 192 -0.96 -0.86 -28.90
N SER A 193 0.19 -0.82 -28.22
CA SER A 193 0.37 0.03 -27.04
C SER A 193 1.70 0.75 -27.10
N HIS A 194 1.67 2.07 -27.01
CA HIS A 194 2.84 2.94 -27.01
C HIS A 194 3.05 3.52 -25.61
N ARG A 195 4.27 3.39 -25.08
CA ARG A 195 4.65 3.91 -23.76
C ARG A 195 6.04 4.52 -23.78
N LEU A 196 6.23 5.54 -22.98
CA LEU A 196 7.55 6.12 -22.74
C LEU A 196 8.45 5.11 -22.03
N THR A 197 9.59 4.76 -22.66
CA THR A 197 10.54 3.76 -22.16
C THR A 197 11.68 4.36 -21.33
N SER A 198 12.08 5.60 -21.62
CA SER A 198 13.18 6.30 -20.93
C SER A 198 12.71 7.57 -20.22
N LYS A 199 13.38 7.91 -19.10
CA LYS A 199 13.12 9.13 -18.34
C LYS A 199 14.00 10.31 -18.74
N GLU A 200 14.92 10.13 -19.68
CA GLU A 200 15.80 11.18 -20.19
C GLU A 200 15.01 12.25 -20.95
N ASP A 201 15.45 13.51 -20.86
CA ASP A 201 14.69 14.63 -21.42
C ASP A 201 14.62 14.60 -22.95
N GLY A 202 15.67 14.11 -23.63
CA GLY A 202 15.65 13.88 -25.08
C GLY A 202 14.57 12.88 -25.51
N ALA A 203 14.44 11.76 -24.77
CA ALA A 203 13.41 10.77 -25.03
C ALA A 203 11.99 11.30 -24.76
N ARG A 204 11.82 12.15 -23.74
CA ARG A 204 10.53 12.81 -23.44
C ARG A 204 10.08 13.72 -24.57
N ASN A 205 11.00 14.53 -25.11
CA ASN A 205 10.70 15.45 -26.20
C ASN A 205 10.35 14.71 -27.48
N SER A 206 11.11 13.66 -27.81
CA SER A 206 10.78 12.78 -28.94
C SER A 206 9.40 12.15 -28.78
N TYR A 207 9.10 11.61 -27.59
CA TYR A 207 7.82 10.97 -27.33
C TYR A 207 6.64 11.95 -27.38
N ARG A 208 6.84 13.21 -26.97
CA ARG A 208 5.84 14.26 -27.13
C ARG A 208 5.55 14.53 -28.62
N SER A 209 6.59 14.59 -29.45
CA SER A 209 6.42 14.70 -30.90
C SER A 209 5.69 13.49 -31.49
N ASP A 210 5.91 12.29 -30.97
CA ASP A 210 5.20 11.09 -31.41
C ASP A 210 3.71 11.13 -31.05
N LEU A 211 3.36 11.66 -29.86
CA LEU A 211 1.97 11.92 -29.47
C LEU A 211 1.31 12.95 -30.41
N ASP A 212 2.01 14.04 -30.73
CA ASP A 212 1.51 15.08 -31.64
C ASP A 212 1.28 14.52 -33.06
N LYS A 213 2.18 13.66 -33.56
CA LYS A 213 2.01 12.97 -34.85
C LYS A 213 0.82 12.02 -34.82
N ALA A 214 0.67 11.22 -33.76
CA ALA A 214 -0.45 10.28 -33.63
C ALA A 214 -1.80 11.01 -33.57
N TRP A 215 -1.85 12.14 -32.86
CA TRP A 215 -3.01 13.02 -32.87
C TRP A 215 -3.29 13.58 -34.27
N ALA A 216 -2.31 14.19 -34.92
CA ALA A 216 -2.47 14.78 -36.25
C ALA A 216 -2.91 13.75 -37.30
N SER A 217 -2.35 12.54 -37.29
CA SER A 217 -2.76 11.48 -38.21
C SER A 217 -4.21 11.04 -37.97
N ALA A 218 -4.62 10.96 -36.70
CA ALA A 218 -5.97 10.54 -36.34
C ALA A 218 -7.04 11.61 -36.65
N GLN A 219 -6.65 12.89 -36.78
CA GLN A 219 -7.57 13.95 -37.20
C GLN A 219 -7.89 13.90 -38.70
N VAL A 220 -6.98 13.39 -39.53
CA VAL A 220 -7.15 13.37 -41.00
C VAL A 220 -7.94 12.14 -41.46
N GLU A 221 -7.87 11.04 -40.72
CA GLU A 221 -8.56 9.80 -41.08
C GLU A 221 -10.06 9.85 -40.69
N GLU A 222 -10.96 9.82 -41.67
CA GLU A 222 -12.41 9.93 -41.44
C GLU A 222 -12.99 8.80 -40.57
N ASP A 223 -12.42 7.59 -40.67
CA ASP A 223 -12.88 6.40 -39.94
C ASP A 223 -12.20 6.20 -38.57
N THR A 224 -11.43 7.19 -38.10
CA THR A 224 -10.67 7.10 -36.85
C THR A 224 -11.33 7.92 -35.74
N LEU A 225 -11.62 7.24 -34.63
CA LEU A 225 -12.10 7.87 -33.40
C LEU A 225 -10.97 7.97 -32.39
N VAL A 226 -10.77 9.18 -31.88
CA VAL A 226 -9.82 9.44 -30.80
C VAL A 226 -10.56 9.58 -29.48
N VAL A 227 -10.05 8.92 -28.45
CA VAL A 227 -10.60 8.94 -27.11
C VAL A 227 -9.55 9.44 -26.15
N ALA A 228 -9.80 10.59 -25.50
CA ALA A 228 -8.98 11.08 -24.41
C ALA A 228 -9.73 10.86 -23.09
N VAL A 229 -9.09 10.17 -22.15
CA VAL A 229 -9.70 9.85 -20.85
C VAL A 229 -8.88 10.41 -19.71
N ASP A 230 -9.58 10.83 -18.67
CA ASP A 230 -8.97 11.09 -17.37
C ASP A 230 -9.96 10.88 -16.23
N ALA A 231 -9.43 10.77 -15.02
CA ALA A 231 -10.17 10.52 -13.80
C ALA A 231 -9.73 11.49 -12.69
N SER A 232 -10.69 11.89 -11.85
CA SER A 232 -10.43 12.69 -10.67
C SER A 232 -10.97 12.01 -9.41
N VAL A 233 -10.11 11.89 -8.39
CA VAL A 233 -10.50 11.46 -7.05
C VAL A 233 -10.38 12.65 -6.10
N PRO A 234 -11.49 13.17 -5.55
CA PRO A 234 -11.46 14.34 -4.69
C PRO A 234 -10.79 14.03 -3.35
N THR A 235 -10.12 15.04 -2.79
CA THR A 235 -9.58 15.01 -1.42
C THR A 235 -10.65 15.21 -0.36
N ASP A 236 -11.68 15.99 -0.68
CA ASP A 236 -12.84 16.22 0.19
C ASP A 236 -13.83 15.05 0.07
N ALA A 237 -14.17 14.46 1.23
CA ALA A 237 -15.08 13.33 1.36
C ALA A 237 -16.54 13.67 0.99
N LYS A 238 -16.87 14.95 0.78
CA LYS A 238 -18.17 15.41 0.29
C LYS A 238 -18.40 15.12 -1.20
N PHE A 239 -17.35 14.93 -1.98
CA PHE A 239 -17.45 14.70 -3.43
C PHE A 239 -17.13 13.25 -3.80
N GLN A 240 -17.74 12.79 -4.89
CA GLN A 240 -17.49 11.49 -5.50
C GLN A 240 -16.33 11.59 -6.49
N ALA A 241 -15.68 10.48 -6.75
CA ALA A 241 -14.75 10.40 -7.88
C ALA A 241 -15.50 10.57 -9.20
N VAL A 242 -14.82 11.13 -10.19
CA VAL A 242 -15.36 11.45 -11.51
C VAL A 242 -14.49 10.79 -12.57
N ALA A 243 -15.11 10.11 -13.53
CA ALA A 243 -14.47 9.60 -14.73
C ALA A 243 -14.93 10.44 -15.93
N CYS A 244 -14.00 10.79 -16.81
CA CYS A 244 -14.27 11.57 -18.01
C CYS A 244 -13.69 10.88 -19.24
N ALA A 245 -14.47 10.85 -20.31
CA ALA A 245 -14.04 10.46 -21.64
C ALA A 245 -14.51 11.51 -22.65
N LEU A 246 -13.56 12.02 -23.44
CA LEU A 246 -13.80 12.90 -24.57
C LEU A 246 -13.55 12.09 -25.85
N VAL A 247 -14.51 12.10 -26.77
CA VAL A 247 -14.40 11.39 -28.05
C VAL A 247 -14.35 12.42 -29.17
N PHE A 248 -13.36 12.27 -30.05
CA PHE A 248 -13.13 13.14 -31.19
C PHE A 248 -13.19 12.34 -32.50
N GLY A 249 -13.75 12.95 -33.54
CA GLY A 249 -13.76 12.45 -34.90
C GLY A 249 -13.42 13.60 -35.84
N GLN A 250 -12.51 13.37 -36.79
CA GLN A 250 -12.00 14.41 -37.70
C GLN A 250 -11.49 15.68 -36.98
N GLY A 251 -10.95 15.51 -35.76
CA GLY A 251 -10.45 16.61 -34.92
C GLY A 251 -11.50 17.40 -34.14
N GLU A 252 -12.80 17.17 -34.37
CA GLU A 252 -13.88 17.78 -33.60
C GLU A 252 -14.35 16.87 -32.47
N GLN A 253 -14.76 17.48 -31.34
CA GLN A 253 -15.29 16.72 -30.21
C GLN A 253 -16.72 16.25 -30.52
N VAL A 254 -16.86 14.96 -30.82
CA VAL A 254 -18.14 14.32 -31.15
C VAL A 254 -18.88 13.81 -29.92
N ASP A 255 -18.18 13.39 -28.85
CA ASP A 255 -18.81 13.06 -27.56
C ASP A 255 -18.08 13.68 -26.37
N ARG A 256 -18.84 13.80 -25.28
CA ARG A 256 -18.32 14.01 -23.95
C ARG A 256 -19.14 13.22 -22.96
N VAL A 257 -18.51 12.23 -22.35
CA VAL A 257 -19.12 11.41 -21.30
C VAL A 257 -18.42 11.71 -19.98
N VAL A 258 -19.19 12.16 -19.00
CA VAL A 258 -18.71 12.40 -17.63
C VAL A 258 -19.62 11.64 -16.69
N SER A 259 -19.04 10.83 -15.82
CA SER A 259 -19.81 9.97 -14.92
C SER A 259 -19.27 9.98 -13.50
N ALA A 260 -20.19 9.87 -12.53
CA ALA A 260 -19.85 9.69 -11.13
C ALA A 260 -19.40 8.25 -10.89
N ALA A 261 -18.19 8.09 -10.34
CA ALA A 261 -17.59 6.80 -10.05
C ALA A 261 -17.80 6.34 -8.59
N GLY A 262 -18.45 7.17 -7.75
CA GLY A 262 -18.62 6.89 -6.33
C GLY A 262 -17.32 7.04 -5.53
N ARG A 263 -17.13 6.17 -4.53
CA ARG A 263 -15.94 6.13 -3.66
C ARG A 263 -15.01 5.01 -4.12
N ARG A 264 -14.03 5.36 -4.93
CA ARG A 264 -13.08 4.43 -5.55
C ARG A 264 -11.64 4.91 -5.41
N THR A 265 -10.70 4.00 -5.63
CA THR A 265 -9.27 4.34 -5.72
C THR A 265 -8.94 4.96 -7.09
N PRO A 266 -7.87 5.76 -7.22
CA PRO A 266 -7.51 6.40 -8.50
C PRO A 266 -7.46 5.41 -9.68
N LEU A 267 -6.76 4.29 -9.51
CA LEU A 267 -6.62 3.25 -10.54
C LEU A 267 -7.97 2.69 -11.04
N GLU A 268 -8.97 2.56 -10.15
CA GLU A 268 -10.30 2.05 -10.53
C GLU A 268 -11.10 3.07 -11.33
N VAL A 269 -10.91 4.37 -11.04
CA VAL A 269 -11.62 5.45 -11.73
C VAL A 269 -10.98 5.71 -13.09
N GLU A 270 -9.65 5.60 -13.20
CA GLU A 270 -8.93 5.59 -14.48
C GLU A 270 -9.43 4.45 -15.38
N LEU A 271 -9.57 3.24 -14.84
CA LEU A 271 -10.13 2.10 -15.58
C LEU A 271 -11.59 2.34 -16.00
N PHE A 272 -12.39 2.97 -15.14
CA PHE A 272 -13.75 3.35 -15.50
C PHE A 272 -13.79 4.40 -16.62
N ALA A 273 -12.90 5.41 -16.60
CA ALA A 273 -12.80 6.41 -17.65
C ALA A 273 -12.44 5.76 -19.00
N LEU A 274 -11.49 4.81 -19.01
CA LEU A 274 -11.17 4.00 -20.18
C LEU A 274 -12.38 3.22 -20.70
N GLN A 275 -13.12 2.54 -19.82
CA GLN A 275 -14.34 1.82 -20.22
C GLN A 275 -15.40 2.74 -20.83
N LEU A 276 -15.65 3.92 -20.24
CA LEU A 276 -16.59 4.90 -20.77
C LEU A 276 -16.19 5.35 -22.17
N GLY A 277 -14.92 5.66 -22.37
CA GLY A 277 -14.40 6.08 -23.67
C GLY A 277 -14.51 5.01 -24.74
N VAL A 278 -14.19 3.76 -24.40
CA VAL A 278 -14.34 2.61 -25.30
C VAL A 278 -15.80 2.39 -25.67
N SER A 279 -16.72 2.33 -24.70
CA SER A 279 -18.13 2.11 -24.98
C SER A 279 -18.74 3.24 -25.81
N ALA A 280 -18.38 4.51 -25.53
CA ALA A 280 -18.82 5.66 -26.31
C ALA A 280 -18.32 5.59 -27.76
N ALA A 281 -17.04 5.29 -27.97
CA ALA A 281 -16.48 5.19 -29.31
C ALA A 281 -17.02 3.99 -30.11
N CYS A 282 -17.16 2.82 -29.49
CA CYS A 282 -17.76 1.65 -30.16
C CYS A 282 -19.20 1.89 -30.61
N SER A 283 -19.98 2.67 -29.84
CA SER A 283 -21.36 3.00 -30.21
C SER A 283 -21.50 3.88 -31.46
N ARG A 284 -20.43 4.61 -31.83
CA ARG A 284 -20.39 5.54 -32.97
C ARG A 284 -19.98 4.89 -34.29
N GLY A 285 -19.35 3.70 -34.24
CA GLY A 285 -19.13 2.87 -35.44
C GLY A 285 -17.89 3.15 -36.30
N GLY A 286 -16.79 3.68 -35.74
CA GLY A 286 -15.53 3.88 -36.49
C GLY A 286 -14.75 2.59 -36.81
N LYS A 287 -13.72 2.67 -37.67
CA LYS A 287 -12.80 1.56 -37.97
C LYS A 287 -11.59 1.53 -37.04
N LYS A 288 -11.02 2.67 -36.69
CA LYS A 288 -9.85 2.71 -35.79
C LYS A 288 -10.17 3.46 -34.51
N LEU A 289 -9.64 2.95 -33.40
CA LEU A 289 -9.79 3.55 -32.09
C LEU A 289 -8.43 3.91 -31.50
N VAL A 290 -8.17 5.19 -31.26
CA VAL A 290 -6.93 5.68 -30.65
C VAL A 290 -7.23 6.23 -29.26
N ILE A 291 -6.66 5.64 -28.22
CA ILE A 291 -7.00 5.96 -26.82
C ILE A 291 -5.77 6.56 -26.12
N PHE A 292 -5.94 7.75 -25.53
CA PHE A 292 -4.94 8.45 -24.74
C PHE A 292 -5.31 8.41 -23.24
N SER A 293 -4.40 7.89 -22.41
CA SER A 293 -4.58 7.80 -20.95
C SER A 293 -3.24 7.88 -20.23
N ASP A 294 -3.21 8.43 -19.02
CA ASP A 294 -2.02 8.42 -18.15
C ASP A 294 -1.86 7.13 -17.33
N SER A 295 -2.81 6.19 -17.43
CA SER A 295 -2.80 4.96 -16.65
C SER A 295 -2.28 3.76 -17.44
N THR A 296 -0.99 3.46 -17.30
CA THR A 296 -0.43 2.21 -17.86
C THR A 296 -1.12 0.97 -17.31
N THR A 297 -1.41 0.98 -16.01
CA THR A 297 -2.08 -0.14 -15.34
C THR A 297 -3.53 -0.26 -15.78
N GLY A 298 -4.21 0.86 -16.01
CA GLY A 298 -5.56 0.89 -16.58
C GLY A 298 -5.60 0.25 -17.96
N ILE A 299 -4.72 0.67 -18.87
CA ILE A 299 -4.61 0.13 -20.23
C ILE A 299 -4.41 -1.40 -20.21
N GLU A 300 -3.44 -1.88 -19.44
CA GLU A 300 -3.16 -3.33 -19.34
C GLU A 300 -4.33 -4.10 -18.71
N SER A 301 -5.06 -3.48 -17.78
CA SER A 301 -6.19 -4.11 -17.08
C SER A 301 -7.46 -4.14 -17.92
N LEU A 302 -7.65 -3.19 -18.84
CA LEU A 302 -8.85 -3.04 -19.66
C LEU A 302 -9.08 -4.24 -20.58
N ILE A 303 -8.01 -4.78 -21.16
CA ILE A 303 -8.05 -5.93 -22.10
C ILE A 303 -7.81 -7.29 -21.43
N ASP A 304 -7.52 -7.31 -20.13
CA ASP A 304 -7.26 -8.51 -19.34
C ASP A 304 -8.13 -8.50 -18.07
N PRO A 305 -9.42 -8.88 -18.18
CA PRO A 305 -10.42 -8.76 -17.12
C PRO A 305 -10.26 -9.80 -15.99
N LYS A 306 -9.03 -10.06 -15.56
CA LYS A 306 -8.71 -10.91 -14.40
C LYS A 306 -9.42 -10.41 -13.14
N PRO A 307 -9.76 -11.30 -12.19
CA PRO A 307 -10.43 -10.92 -10.95
C PRO A 307 -9.59 -9.91 -10.12
N ARG A 308 -9.97 -8.64 -10.19
CA ARG A 308 -9.32 -7.51 -9.50
C ARG A 308 -10.35 -6.41 -9.19
N SER A 309 -10.07 -5.49 -8.27
CA SER A 309 -11.00 -4.39 -8.00
C SER A 309 -11.25 -3.56 -9.27
N GLY A 310 -12.51 -3.25 -9.56
CA GLY A 310 -12.90 -2.61 -10.82
C GLY A 310 -12.99 -3.54 -12.04
N GLN A 311 -12.94 -4.88 -11.86
CA GLN A 311 -13.04 -5.85 -12.96
C GLN A 311 -14.27 -5.61 -13.85
N ILE A 312 -15.39 -5.20 -13.27
CA ILE A 312 -16.63 -4.94 -14.03
C ILE A 312 -16.40 -3.96 -15.19
N PHE A 313 -15.57 -2.93 -15.01
CA PHE A 313 -15.27 -1.98 -16.07
C PHE A 313 -14.45 -2.62 -17.21
N ALA A 314 -13.52 -3.52 -16.88
CA ALA A 314 -12.81 -4.27 -17.90
C ALA A 314 -13.75 -5.25 -18.64
N LEU A 315 -14.65 -5.93 -17.94
CA LEU A 315 -15.66 -6.80 -18.54
C LEU A 315 -16.58 -6.04 -19.48
N ASP A 316 -17.10 -4.89 -19.06
CA ASP A 316 -17.99 -4.06 -19.87
C ASP A 316 -17.28 -3.46 -21.10
N ALA A 317 -16.00 -3.08 -20.94
CA ALA A 317 -15.16 -2.71 -22.08
C ALA A 317 -14.96 -3.88 -23.04
N CYS A 318 -14.69 -5.09 -22.54
CA CYS A 318 -14.57 -6.29 -23.36
C CYS A 318 -15.87 -6.64 -24.08
N ARG A 319 -17.03 -6.52 -23.42
CA ARG A 319 -18.36 -6.71 -24.02
C ARG A 319 -18.65 -5.72 -25.14
N SER A 320 -18.09 -4.51 -25.05
CA SER A 320 -18.19 -3.50 -26.11
C SER A 320 -17.21 -3.80 -27.26
N LEU A 321 -15.96 -4.16 -26.93
CA LEU A 321 -14.89 -4.37 -27.89
C LEU A 321 -15.04 -5.66 -28.71
N CYS A 322 -15.45 -6.78 -28.10
CA CYS A 322 -15.60 -8.07 -28.78
C CYS A 322 -16.48 -7.99 -30.04
N PRO A 323 -17.76 -7.58 -29.94
CA PRO A 323 -18.63 -7.51 -31.12
C PRO A 323 -18.19 -6.42 -32.10
N TRP A 324 -17.60 -5.33 -31.61
CA TRP A 324 -17.05 -4.29 -32.47
C TRP A 324 -15.87 -4.81 -33.30
N LEU A 325 -14.90 -5.50 -32.70
CA LEU A 325 -13.77 -6.11 -33.44
C LEU A 325 -14.21 -7.25 -34.36
N ALA A 326 -15.17 -8.07 -33.93
CA ALA A 326 -15.70 -9.17 -34.75
C ALA A 326 -16.45 -8.67 -36.00
N GLY A 327 -17.00 -7.46 -35.97
CA GLY A 327 -17.79 -6.91 -37.06
C GLY A 327 -17.00 -6.46 -38.29
N ASP A 328 -15.67 -6.26 -38.17
CA ASP A 328 -14.84 -5.79 -39.29
C ASP A 328 -13.37 -6.19 -39.11
N GLU A 329 -12.83 -6.87 -40.12
CA GLU A 329 -11.44 -7.32 -40.20
C GLU A 329 -10.42 -6.19 -40.43
N GLU A 330 -10.80 -4.92 -40.47
CA GLU A 330 -9.85 -3.79 -40.43
C GLU A 330 -9.78 -3.08 -39.07
N ARG A 331 -10.73 -3.37 -38.17
CA ARG A 331 -10.83 -2.68 -36.87
C ARG A 331 -9.66 -2.94 -35.92
N ASN A 332 -9.04 -1.88 -35.44
CA ASN A 332 -7.91 -1.94 -34.51
C ASN A 332 -8.01 -0.90 -33.39
N VAL A 333 -7.34 -1.18 -32.29
CA VAL A 333 -7.27 -0.30 -31.10
C VAL A 333 -5.82 0.00 -30.77
N THR A 334 -5.49 1.28 -30.71
CA THR A 334 -4.16 1.77 -30.35
C THR A 334 -4.22 2.53 -29.04
N PHE A 335 -3.42 2.10 -28.05
CA PHE A 335 -3.29 2.78 -26.77
C PHE A 335 -2.03 3.63 -26.70
N TRP A 336 -2.16 4.86 -26.24
CA TRP A 336 -1.07 5.80 -25.99
C TRP A 336 -1.05 6.19 -24.52
N HIS A 337 0.04 5.83 -23.84
CA HIS A 337 0.26 6.29 -22.47
C HIS A 337 0.78 7.72 -22.45
N VAL A 338 0.03 8.65 -21.86
CA VAL A 338 0.41 10.05 -21.73
C VAL A 338 0.92 10.31 -20.31
N PRO A 339 2.23 10.56 -20.09
CA PRO A 339 2.72 10.90 -18.76
C PRO A 339 1.99 12.14 -18.22
N SER A 340 1.37 12.03 -17.05
CA SER A 340 0.56 13.12 -16.44
C SER A 340 1.28 14.46 -16.35
N LYS A 341 2.61 14.47 -16.21
CA LYS A 341 3.46 15.67 -16.20
C LYS A 341 3.51 16.43 -17.53
N PHE A 342 3.09 15.83 -18.64
CA PHE A 342 3.17 16.47 -19.96
C PHE A 342 2.10 17.53 -20.17
N GLU A 343 0.98 17.46 -19.42
CA GLU A 343 -0.19 18.32 -19.61
C GLU A 343 -0.56 18.46 -21.09
N TRP A 344 -0.62 17.32 -21.78
CA TRP A 344 -0.66 17.28 -23.24
C TRP A 344 -2.09 17.38 -23.79
N ASN A 345 -2.34 18.44 -24.58
CA ASN A 345 -3.46 18.59 -25.53
C ASN A 345 -4.81 18.01 -25.06
N VAL A 346 -5.40 17.06 -25.80
CA VAL A 346 -6.72 16.47 -25.51
C VAL A 346 -6.77 15.71 -24.19
N HIS A 347 -5.65 15.16 -23.73
CA HIS A 347 -5.57 14.55 -22.40
C HIS A 347 -5.68 15.62 -21.31
N LYS A 348 -5.05 16.79 -21.49
CA LYS A 348 -5.20 17.93 -20.57
C LYS A 348 -6.64 18.45 -20.55
N MET A 349 -7.33 18.46 -21.70
CA MET A 349 -8.77 18.78 -21.75
C MET A 349 -9.61 17.81 -20.92
N ALA A 350 -9.37 16.49 -21.06
CA ALA A 350 -10.06 15.48 -20.25
C ALA A 350 -9.77 15.66 -18.75
N HIS A 351 -8.53 15.99 -18.40
CA HIS A 351 -8.12 16.29 -17.03
C HIS A 351 -8.83 17.51 -16.44
N ASP A 352 -8.90 18.60 -17.19
CA ASP A 352 -9.56 19.82 -16.74
C ASP A 352 -11.07 19.59 -16.55
N VAL A 353 -11.70 18.79 -17.42
CA VAL A 353 -13.10 18.38 -17.25
C VAL A 353 -13.27 17.50 -16.00
N ALA A 354 -12.45 16.47 -15.82
CA ALA A 354 -12.55 15.55 -14.69
C ALA A 354 -12.35 16.27 -13.35
N THR A 355 -11.39 17.18 -13.27
CA THR A 355 -11.04 17.90 -12.04
C THR A 355 -12.00 19.05 -11.70
N SER A 356 -12.52 19.76 -12.71
CA SER A 356 -13.50 20.84 -12.51
C SER A 356 -14.89 20.33 -12.13
N THR A 357 -15.24 19.11 -12.57
CA THR A 357 -16.54 18.52 -12.26
C THR A 357 -16.61 18.09 -10.80
N LYS A 358 -17.56 18.65 -10.04
CA LYS A 358 -17.80 18.31 -8.62
C LYS A 358 -19.18 17.68 -8.45
N ILE A 359 -19.19 16.39 -8.13
CA ILE A 359 -20.43 15.63 -7.90
C ILE A 359 -20.51 15.31 -6.41
N SER A 360 -21.56 15.78 -5.72
CA SER A 360 -21.75 15.51 -4.29
C SER A 360 -22.01 14.03 -4.03
N VAL A 361 -21.47 13.51 -2.94
CA VAL A 361 -21.75 12.15 -2.45
C VAL A 361 -23.23 12.02 -2.09
N GLY A 362 -23.94 11.12 -2.77
CA GLY A 362 -25.32 10.78 -2.43
C GLY A 362 -25.44 10.02 -1.10
N ARG A 363 -26.66 9.71 -0.66
CA ARG A 363 -26.92 8.99 0.61
C ARG A 363 -26.25 7.61 0.66
N HIS A 364 -26.15 6.93 -0.48
CA HIS A 364 -25.56 5.60 -0.63
C HIS A 364 -24.61 5.57 -1.84
N PRO A 365 -23.39 6.12 -1.74
CA PRO A 365 -22.47 6.11 -2.87
C PRO A 365 -22.00 4.69 -3.14
N ARG A 366 -21.89 4.31 -4.42
CA ARG A 366 -21.14 3.11 -4.82
C ARG A 366 -19.74 3.21 -4.23
N THR A 367 -19.30 2.17 -3.52
CA THR A 367 -18.05 2.20 -2.76
C THR A 367 -17.29 0.92 -3.04
N SER A 368 -16.08 1.04 -3.58
CA SER A 368 -15.30 -0.13 -3.94
C SER A 368 -14.61 -0.79 -2.76
N LEU A 369 -14.30 -2.07 -2.97
CA LEU A 369 -13.60 -2.90 -2.00
C LEU A 369 -12.22 -2.34 -1.64
N ASP A 370 -11.45 -1.94 -2.65
CA ASP A 370 -10.10 -1.43 -2.44
C ASP A 370 -10.12 -0.03 -1.82
N TYR A 371 -11.15 0.78 -2.09
CA TYR A 371 -11.37 2.03 -1.35
C TYR A 371 -11.54 1.75 0.16
N LEU A 372 -12.41 0.80 0.53
CA LEU A 372 -12.63 0.45 1.93
C LEU A 372 -11.38 -0.13 2.60
N ARG A 373 -10.63 -0.99 1.90
CA ARG A 373 -9.34 -1.51 2.39
C ARG A 373 -8.34 -0.38 2.62
N ASN A 374 -8.28 0.60 1.71
CA ASN A 374 -7.40 1.76 1.86
C ASN A 374 -7.83 2.63 3.06
N GLN A 375 -9.13 2.80 3.31
CA GLN A 375 -9.62 3.48 4.49
C GLN A 375 -9.21 2.79 5.79
N VAL A 376 -9.23 1.45 5.84
CA VAL A 376 -8.70 0.69 6.98
C VAL A 376 -7.20 0.94 7.18
N GLU A 377 -6.40 0.92 6.11
CA GLU A 377 -4.96 1.25 6.22
C GLU A 377 -4.74 2.68 6.72
N LYS A 378 -5.49 3.67 6.21
CA LYS A 378 -5.41 5.07 6.66
C LYS A 378 -5.77 5.21 8.14
N ALA A 379 -6.86 4.58 8.58
CA ALA A 379 -7.29 4.62 9.97
C ALA A 379 -6.24 4.00 10.91
N VAL A 380 -5.71 2.83 10.55
CA VAL A 380 -4.69 2.13 11.34
C VAL A 380 -3.38 2.92 11.38
N CYS A 381 -2.96 3.53 10.27
CA CYS A 381 -1.80 4.41 10.23
C CYS A 381 -1.99 5.65 11.12
N LYS A 382 -3.17 6.29 11.07
CA LYS A 382 -3.50 7.43 11.94
C LYS A 382 -3.44 7.06 13.42
N ASP A 383 -3.99 5.91 13.80
CA ASP A 383 -3.93 5.41 15.17
C ASP A 383 -2.48 5.11 15.59
N TRP A 384 -1.66 4.60 14.68
CA TRP A 384 -0.23 4.36 14.95
C TRP A 384 0.54 5.68 15.11
N HIS A 385 0.27 6.68 14.28
CA HIS A 385 0.88 8.02 14.39
C HIS A 385 0.51 8.69 15.71
N THR A 386 -0.75 8.54 16.14
CA THR A 386 -1.22 9.03 17.44
C THR A 386 -0.46 8.36 18.58
N ARG A 387 -0.26 7.04 18.54
CA ARG A 387 0.57 6.33 19.53
C ARG A 387 2.03 6.77 19.47
N PHE A 388 2.58 6.93 18.27
CA PHE A 388 3.97 7.35 18.07
C PHE A 388 4.24 8.77 18.60
N ALA A 389 3.22 9.63 18.65
CA ALA A 389 3.33 10.94 19.25
C ALA A 389 3.65 10.89 20.76
N ASP A 390 3.21 9.83 21.46
CA ASP A 390 3.44 9.62 22.88
C ASP A 390 4.87 9.11 23.18
N PRO A 391 5.71 9.89 23.90
CA PRO A 391 7.05 9.46 24.32
C PRO A 391 7.05 8.17 25.16
N ALA A 392 5.98 7.85 25.91
CA ALA A 392 5.89 6.61 26.66
C ALA A 392 5.80 5.38 25.74
N TYR A 393 5.24 5.53 24.54
CA TYR A 393 5.18 4.48 23.54
C TYR A 393 6.48 4.41 22.71
N ARG A 394 6.90 5.52 22.09
CA ARG A 394 8.09 5.52 21.20
C ARG A 394 9.42 5.41 21.95
N GLY A 395 9.45 5.81 23.21
CA GLY A 395 10.66 5.95 24.03
C GLY A 395 10.99 7.41 24.30
N GLN A 396 11.28 7.73 25.57
CA GLN A 396 11.56 9.10 26.05
C GLN A 396 12.76 9.75 25.32
N HIS A 397 13.74 8.93 24.94
CA HIS A 397 14.97 9.39 24.27
C HIS A 397 14.95 9.14 22.76
N PHE A 398 13.81 8.91 22.13
CA PHE A 398 13.74 8.67 20.69
C PHE A 398 14.16 9.93 19.90
N TYR A 399 15.17 9.82 19.03
CA TYR A 399 15.69 10.90 18.19
C TYR A 399 14.72 11.15 17.04
N GLN A 400 14.04 12.30 17.07
CA GLN A 400 13.00 12.62 16.12
C GLN A 400 13.56 13.27 14.87
N LEU A 401 13.76 12.45 13.83
CA LEU A 401 14.14 12.90 12.50
C LEU A 401 12.98 13.63 11.83
N LYS A 402 13.32 14.55 10.94
CA LYS A 402 12.45 15.38 10.11
C LYS A 402 12.36 14.80 8.70
N GLY A 403 11.15 14.77 8.17
CA GLY A 403 10.86 14.47 6.79
C GLY A 403 10.66 15.74 5.97
N VAL A 404 9.98 15.59 4.84
CA VAL A 404 9.67 16.68 3.92
C VAL A 404 8.94 17.82 4.64
N GLY A 405 9.43 19.06 4.46
CA GLY A 405 8.85 20.25 5.09
C GLY A 405 9.11 20.37 6.59
N GLY A 406 10.15 19.73 7.13
CA GLY A 406 10.57 19.86 8.53
C GLY A 406 9.69 19.14 9.55
N LYS A 407 8.65 18.42 9.09
CA LYS A 407 7.72 17.67 9.94
C LYS A 407 8.37 16.40 10.49
N PRO A 408 8.00 15.92 11.68
CA PRO A 408 8.56 14.69 12.22
C PRO A 408 8.27 13.49 11.32
N VAL A 409 9.26 12.61 11.16
CA VAL A 409 9.11 11.36 10.42
C VAL A 409 8.17 10.44 11.19
N LEU A 410 7.17 9.91 10.48
CA LEU A 410 6.15 9.05 11.04
C LEU A 410 6.34 7.60 10.59
N PRO A 411 6.01 6.61 11.45
CA PRO A 411 6.15 5.21 11.11
C PRO A 411 5.20 4.79 9.98
N SER A 412 5.65 3.79 9.21
CA SER A 412 4.91 3.17 8.12
C SER A 412 5.31 1.72 7.94
N THR A 413 4.40 0.89 7.42
CA THR A 413 4.73 -0.50 7.07
C THR A 413 5.22 -0.65 5.63
N HIS A 414 5.03 0.37 4.80
CA HIS A 414 5.37 0.35 3.38
C HIS A 414 6.88 0.21 3.20
N LYS A 415 7.31 -0.82 2.46
CA LYS A 415 8.72 -1.14 2.16
C LYS A 415 9.67 -1.11 3.36
N GLY A 416 9.20 -1.48 4.56
CA GLY A 416 10.05 -1.48 5.78
C GLY A 416 9.91 -0.25 6.67
N GLY A 417 9.13 0.75 6.25
CA GLY A 417 9.07 2.04 6.95
C GLY A 417 10.22 2.97 6.53
N PRO A 418 10.21 4.23 6.97
CA PRO A 418 11.18 5.22 6.53
C PRO A 418 12.60 4.86 6.98
N TRP A 419 12.77 4.40 8.23
CA TRP A 419 14.08 4.09 8.80
C TRP A 419 14.73 2.84 8.20
N LEU A 420 14.09 1.67 8.30
CA LEU A 420 14.69 0.41 7.82
C LEU A 420 14.96 0.44 6.31
N LYS A 421 14.14 1.15 5.54
CA LYS A 421 14.35 1.32 4.09
C LYS A 421 15.64 2.09 3.82
N ALA A 422 15.92 3.14 4.58
CA ALA A 422 17.12 3.96 4.42
C ALA A 422 18.39 3.26 4.91
N MET A 423 18.32 2.52 6.03
CA MET A 423 19.45 1.74 6.58
C MET A 423 19.89 0.57 5.69
N GLY A 424 19.10 0.24 4.67
CA GLY A 424 19.48 -0.67 3.61
C GLY A 424 19.71 -2.12 4.08
N SER A 425 20.73 -2.76 3.51
CA SER A 425 21.08 -4.16 3.73
C SER A 425 22.14 -4.38 4.82
N ASN A 426 22.77 -3.32 5.33
CA ASN A 426 23.86 -3.42 6.30
C ASN A 426 23.32 -3.66 7.72
N THR A 427 23.57 -4.85 8.24
CA THR A 427 23.09 -5.30 9.55
C THR A 427 23.74 -4.54 10.70
N THR A 428 25.05 -4.27 10.63
CA THR A 428 25.80 -3.54 11.66
C THR A 428 25.35 -2.08 11.72
N LEU A 429 25.26 -1.44 10.55
CA LEU A 429 24.77 -0.06 10.45
C LEU A 429 23.36 0.08 11.01
N THR A 430 22.45 -0.84 10.65
CA THR A 430 21.07 -0.83 11.15
C THR A 430 21.03 -0.94 12.68
N SER A 431 21.88 -1.80 13.24
CA SER A 431 22.02 -1.99 14.67
C SER A 431 22.51 -0.73 15.38
N HIS A 432 23.58 -0.13 14.89
CA HIS A 432 24.14 1.10 15.44
C HIS A 432 23.18 2.28 15.30
N SER A 433 22.57 2.44 14.13
CA SER A 433 21.56 3.47 13.87
C SER A 433 20.34 3.31 14.77
N THR A 434 19.84 2.09 14.94
CA THR A 434 18.70 1.83 15.85
C THR A 434 19.02 2.23 17.28
N ARG A 435 20.22 1.89 17.77
CA ARG A 435 20.68 2.26 19.11
C ARG A 435 20.75 3.77 19.30
N MET A 436 21.37 4.47 18.34
CA MET A 436 21.49 5.92 18.35
C MET A 436 20.12 6.61 18.28
N ILE A 437 19.23 6.17 17.38
CA ILE A 437 17.88 6.73 17.26
C ILE A 437 17.07 6.50 18.53
N THR A 438 17.09 5.29 19.09
CA THR A 438 16.29 5.00 20.30
C THR A 438 16.88 5.59 21.58
N GLY A 439 18.14 6.03 21.54
CA GLY A 439 18.88 6.47 22.73
C GLY A 439 19.38 5.31 23.59
N HIS A 440 19.37 4.09 23.04
CA HIS A 440 19.89 2.86 23.67
C HIS A 440 21.22 2.47 23.03
N ALA A 441 22.16 3.43 22.96
CA ALA A 441 23.52 3.22 22.47
C ALA A 441 24.49 3.10 23.64
N PRO A 442 25.60 2.36 23.53
CA PRO A 442 26.57 2.14 24.61
C PRO A 442 27.48 3.37 24.88
N ILE A 443 26.87 4.56 24.94
CA ILE A 443 27.48 5.88 25.16
C ILE A 443 27.30 6.32 26.62
N GLY A 444 28.04 7.34 27.04
CA GLY A 444 28.06 7.82 28.43
C GLY A 444 26.69 8.08 29.05
N GLU A 445 25.83 8.85 28.37
CA GLU A 445 24.46 9.16 28.80
C GLU A 445 23.62 7.90 29.07
N TYR A 446 23.74 6.88 28.21
CA TYR A 446 23.01 5.62 28.38
C TYR A 446 23.56 4.79 29.54
N ARG A 447 24.89 4.72 29.68
CA ARG A 447 25.55 4.01 30.78
C ARG A 447 25.15 4.62 32.11
N GLN A 448 25.16 5.95 32.22
CA GLN A 448 24.75 6.65 33.43
C GLN A 448 23.29 6.35 33.76
N ARG A 449 22.39 6.47 32.77
CA ARG A 449 20.95 6.25 32.97
C ARG A 449 20.61 4.83 33.43
N LEU A 450 21.41 3.83 33.03
CA LEU A 450 21.21 2.43 33.41
C LEU A 450 22.18 1.93 34.48
N SER A 451 22.99 2.82 35.06
CA SER A 451 24.01 2.47 36.07
C SER A 451 24.93 1.33 35.62
N LEU A 452 25.44 1.42 34.39
CA LEU A 452 26.34 0.44 33.78
C LEU A 452 27.79 0.89 33.89
N ASP A 453 28.70 -0.06 34.10
CA ASP A 453 30.14 0.18 34.15
C ASP A 453 30.72 0.75 32.83
N GLY A 454 31.86 1.44 32.93
CA GLY A 454 32.63 1.99 31.81
C GLY A 454 32.75 3.52 31.84
N GLU A 455 33.36 4.08 30.79
CA GLU A 455 33.55 5.53 30.67
C GLU A 455 32.23 6.26 30.38
N TYR A 456 31.96 7.30 31.16
CA TYR A 456 30.81 8.19 30.96
C TYR A 456 31.17 9.44 30.14
N GLN A 457 32.43 9.87 30.18
CA GLN A 457 32.87 11.08 29.50
C GLN A 457 33.33 10.80 28.07
N CYS A 458 33.31 11.86 27.25
CA CYS A 458 34.08 11.85 26.02
C CYS A 458 35.39 12.60 26.26
N TRP A 459 36.47 12.15 25.63
CA TRP A 459 37.78 12.81 25.71
C TRP A 459 37.73 14.33 25.49
N CYS A 460 36.91 14.82 24.54
CA CYS A 460 36.81 16.25 24.23
C CYS A 460 35.92 17.05 25.20
N LEU A 461 35.31 16.40 26.19
CA LEU A 461 34.37 17.02 27.14
C LEU A 461 34.94 17.19 28.56
N GLY A 462 36.16 16.71 28.82
CA GLY A 462 36.73 16.73 30.17
C GLY A 462 35.83 16.00 31.17
N PRO A 463 35.30 16.67 32.23
CA PRO A 463 34.45 16.03 33.23
C PRO A 463 33.01 15.75 32.75
N ASP A 464 32.57 16.38 31.65
CA ASP A 464 31.18 16.30 31.18
C ASP A 464 30.85 14.98 30.51
N ILE A 465 29.58 14.57 30.65
CA ILE A 465 29.07 13.29 30.17
C ILE A 465 28.89 13.30 28.66
N GLN A 466 29.33 12.23 28.00
CA GLN A 466 29.09 12.01 26.59
C GLN A 466 27.60 11.79 26.31
N THR A 467 26.94 12.79 25.72
CA THR A 467 25.55 12.68 25.26
C THR A 467 25.46 12.30 23.79
N ARG A 468 24.30 11.80 23.37
CA ARG A 468 24.03 11.61 21.94
C ARG A 468 24.15 12.94 21.19
N ASP A 469 23.64 14.02 21.77
CA ASP A 469 23.64 15.34 21.14
C ASP A 469 25.05 15.84 20.88
N HIS A 470 25.95 15.68 21.87
CA HIS A 470 27.38 15.94 21.70
C HIS A 470 27.96 15.15 20.52
N LEU A 471 27.69 13.84 20.41
CA LEU A 471 28.21 13.02 19.31
C LEU A 471 27.68 13.50 17.95
N LEU A 472 26.38 13.80 17.86
CA LEU A 472 25.74 14.22 16.61
C LEU A 472 26.12 15.65 16.19
N ARG A 473 26.41 16.56 17.14
CA ARG A 473 26.59 18.01 16.85
C ARG A 473 27.98 18.57 17.07
N VAL A 474 28.74 18.05 18.04
CA VAL A 474 29.93 18.75 18.58
C VAL A 474 31.22 17.93 18.50
N CYS A 475 31.16 16.62 18.75
CA CYS A 475 32.36 15.79 18.94
C CYS A 475 33.34 15.84 17.75
N PRO A 476 34.59 16.32 17.92
CA PRO A 476 35.55 16.46 16.82
C PRO A 476 36.03 15.12 16.23
N LYS A 477 35.80 14.00 16.92
CA LYS A 477 36.14 12.64 16.44
C LYS A 477 35.11 12.05 15.47
N VAL A 478 34.02 12.76 15.22
CA VAL A 478 32.94 12.33 14.36
C VAL A 478 33.06 13.07 13.04
N ASP A 479 33.19 12.32 11.94
CA ASP A 479 33.20 12.88 10.60
C ASP A 479 31.83 13.50 10.29
N ARG A 480 31.83 14.81 10.07
CA ARG A 480 30.69 15.58 9.60
C ARG A 480 31.10 16.25 8.31
N LYS A 481 30.34 16.03 7.23
CA LYS A 481 30.40 16.90 6.06
C LYS A 481 30.24 18.35 6.51
N GLU A 482 31.00 19.26 5.89
CA GLU A 482 31.35 20.65 6.25
C GLU A 482 30.34 21.53 7.04
N THR A 483 29.05 21.19 7.06
CA THR A 483 28.06 21.78 7.95
C THR A 483 28.06 21.10 9.32
N CYS A 484 28.40 21.84 10.40
CA CYS A 484 28.23 21.40 11.81
C CYS A 484 26.76 21.13 12.24
N ALA A 485 25.83 20.99 11.28
CA ALA A 485 24.43 20.70 11.54
C ALA A 485 24.24 19.22 11.89
N SER A 486 23.43 18.93 12.93
CA SER A 486 23.03 17.56 13.24
C SER A 486 22.31 16.92 12.05
N PRO A 487 22.50 15.62 11.78
CA PRO A 487 21.67 14.91 10.82
C PRO A 487 20.21 14.99 11.28
N ASP A 488 19.37 15.67 10.50
CA ASP A 488 17.96 15.88 10.82
C ASP A 488 17.03 15.08 9.90
N SER A 489 17.48 14.64 8.73
CA SER A 489 16.74 13.72 7.84
C SER A 489 17.12 12.26 8.05
N VAL A 490 16.29 11.32 7.58
CA VAL A 490 16.59 9.88 7.67
C VAL A 490 17.77 9.51 6.77
N GLU A 491 17.79 10.04 5.56
CA GLU A 491 18.86 9.84 4.60
C GLU A 491 20.18 10.43 5.11
N GLY A 492 20.15 11.69 5.59
CA GLY A 492 21.33 12.33 6.17
C GLY A 492 21.83 11.66 7.45
N PHE A 493 20.92 11.15 8.28
CA PHE A 493 21.30 10.34 9.45
C PHE A 493 21.95 9.01 9.03
N ASN A 494 21.44 8.34 8.01
CA ASN A 494 22.02 7.11 7.54
C ASN A 494 23.43 7.34 6.97
N GLU A 495 23.59 8.34 6.12
CA GLU A 495 24.89 8.74 5.55
C GLU A 495 25.90 9.11 6.65
N PHE A 496 25.45 9.87 7.66
CA PHE A 496 26.27 10.20 8.82
C PHE A 496 26.74 8.94 9.58
N MET A 497 25.86 7.97 9.79
CA MET A 497 26.22 6.72 10.46
C MET A 497 27.13 5.83 9.60
N ASP A 498 27.00 5.88 8.27
CA ASP A 498 27.87 5.16 7.34
C ASP A 498 29.30 5.72 7.36
N ASN A 499 29.46 7.04 7.44
CA ASN A 499 30.77 7.68 7.59
C ASN A 499 31.40 7.44 8.97
N ASN A 500 30.57 7.10 9.98
CA ASN A 500 30.99 6.93 11.36
C ASN A 500 30.62 5.52 11.89
N PRO A 501 31.15 4.42 11.30
CA PRO A 501 30.69 3.07 11.58
C PRO A 501 30.91 2.61 13.03
N ALA A 502 31.85 3.24 13.74
CA ALA A 502 32.13 2.98 15.15
C ALA A 502 31.07 3.57 16.11
N LEU A 503 30.29 4.59 15.68
CA LEU A 503 29.24 5.16 16.51
C LEU A 503 28.16 4.13 16.82
N GLY A 504 27.74 4.04 18.08
CA GLY A 504 26.75 3.05 18.52
C GLY A 504 27.28 1.60 18.64
N SER A 505 28.58 1.39 18.40
CA SER A 505 29.29 0.15 18.68
C SER A 505 29.73 0.07 20.15
N PHE A 506 30.05 -1.13 20.65
CA PHE A 506 30.56 -1.30 22.02
C PHE A 506 32.02 -0.89 22.17
N ASN A 507 32.77 -0.82 21.07
CA ASN A 507 34.12 -0.31 21.10
C ASN A 507 34.00 1.20 21.32
N SER A 508 34.74 1.74 22.28
CA SER A 508 34.93 3.19 22.35
C SER A 508 35.45 3.65 20.98
N LEU A 509 35.23 4.91 20.61
CA LEU A 509 35.95 5.54 19.51
C LEU A 509 37.44 5.47 19.86
N ALA A 510 38.06 4.32 19.57
CA ALA A 510 39.41 4.00 19.93
C ALA A 510 40.28 5.04 19.24
N TRP A 511 41.02 5.77 20.05
CA TRP A 511 42.06 6.65 19.57
C TRP A 511 43.31 5.80 19.41
N ASP A 512 43.84 5.78 18.19
CA ASP A 512 45.24 5.48 17.95
C ASP A 512 45.98 6.83 17.90
N PRO A 513 46.95 7.10 18.80
CA PRO A 513 47.75 8.32 18.79
C PRO A 513 48.54 8.58 17.51
N GLY A 514 48.78 7.56 16.71
CA GLY A 514 49.68 7.60 15.57
C GLY A 514 50.02 6.21 15.08
#